data_AF-A0A8J3IUB4-F1
#
_entry.id   AF-A0A8J3IUB4-F1
#
_cell.length_a   1.000
_cell.length_b   1.000
_cell.length_c   1.000
_cell.angle_alpha   90.00
_cell.angle_beta   90.00
_cell.angle_gamma   90.00
#
_symmetry.space_group_name_H-M   'P 1'
#
loop_
_entity.id
_entity.type
_entity.pdbx_description
1 polymer ?
#
loop_
_entity_poly.entity_id
_entity_poly.type
_entity_poly.pdbx_seq_one_letter_code
_entity_poly.pdbx_strand_id
1 'polypeptide(L)'
;MTTFDFMSDISLRNSLENDYYELEKCMKSNAWKAVHVLAGSIIETLLLDYLIETEYSRRTSTDLKNIRFVNMINICKNEGVLTNKSAELSHVIREYRNLIHPERTIRINETVDENSATVAQALVRMIVEEISTKRRQTYGYTAEQIIKKIESDSSVSSILTYLLKNTKENEKRQLLLTAIPQKYLSLNTSDELSPDNEGRQKSLTTLTKCYRQTFDIASDETKKAVTEQFLKIIKEESTEIVKMYELEFFKGTDLVYYSPHDIQIITKHILSTLESVPVYEHMLDNLQGISIFLELEDIVKLIDIIIKEFVNTQYAITSAKYFLDAEYQNLPQEAQNKIKSRLTTWRNAYRSRGNTENAEEVQKILDYLELESLGDLDDHPF
;
A
#
# COMPACT_ATOMS: atom_id res chain seq x y z
N MET A 1 16.44 0.52 -18.46
CA MET A 1 16.92 1.36 -17.34
C MET A 1 17.14 0.42 -16.17
N THR A 2 18.35 0.37 -15.62
CA THR A 2 18.64 -0.44 -14.43
C THR A 2 17.96 0.24 -13.25
N THR A 3 16.99 -0.41 -12.61
CA THR A 3 16.24 0.19 -11.49
C THR A 3 16.74 -0.37 -10.17
N PHE A 4 16.97 0.51 -9.20
CA PHE A 4 17.40 0.15 -7.84
C PHE A 4 16.21 -0.05 -6.89
N ASP A 5 15.07 -0.48 -7.44
CA ASP A 5 13.76 -0.60 -6.76
C ASP A 5 13.71 -1.64 -5.62
N PHE A 6 14.77 -2.44 -5.48
CA PHE A 6 14.98 -3.41 -4.40
C PHE A 6 15.65 -2.80 -3.15
N MET A 7 16.02 -1.51 -3.17
CA MET A 7 16.63 -0.82 -2.03
C MET A 7 15.57 -0.12 -1.21
N SER A 8 15.53 -0.31 0.10
CA SER A 8 14.52 0.33 0.97
C SER A 8 14.88 1.79 1.32
N ASP A 9 16.16 2.14 1.40
CA ASP A 9 16.59 3.54 1.64
C ASP A 9 16.44 4.39 0.37
N ILE A 10 15.42 5.25 0.36
CA ILE A 10 15.08 6.13 -0.75
C ILE A 10 16.22 7.14 -1.05
N SER A 11 16.87 7.68 -0.02
CA SER A 11 17.93 8.67 -0.21
C SER A 11 19.16 8.03 -0.86
N LEU A 12 19.55 6.85 -0.38
CA LEU A 12 20.68 6.10 -0.94
C LEU A 12 20.37 5.64 -2.36
N ARG A 13 19.13 5.19 -2.61
CA ARG A 13 18.67 4.79 -3.95
C ARG A 13 18.75 5.94 -4.94
N ASN A 14 18.23 7.11 -4.59
CA ASN A 14 18.28 8.30 -5.44
C ASN A 14 19.74 8.71 -5.75
N SER A 15 20.64 8.58 -4.77
CA SER A 15 22.07 8.81 -4.99
C SER A 15 22.64 7.84 -6.02
N LEU A 16 22.34 6.54 -5.91
CA LEU A 16 22.83 5.52 -6.85
C LEU A 16 22.24 5.65 -8.26
N GLU A 17 20.98 6.07 -8.37
CA GLU A 17 20.35 6.36 -9.67
C GLU A 17 21.07 7.52 -10.38
N ASN A 18 21.41 8.57 -9.64
CA ASN A 18 22.21 9.68 -10.16
C ASN A 18 23.62 9.24 -10.54
N ASP A 19 24.31 8.46 -9.70
CA ASP A 19 25.65 7.93 -9.98
C ASP A 19 25.65 7.03 -11.23
N TYR A 20 24.62 6.19 -11.39
CA TYR A 20 24.47 5.33 -12.56
C TYR A 20 24.19 6.15 -13.83
N TYR A 21 23.34 7.18 -13.73
CA TYR A 21 23.11 8.11 -14.84
C TYR A 21 24.38 8.88 -15.22
N GLU A 22 25.19 9.29 -14.25
CA GLU A 22 26.49 9.91 -14.49
C GLU A 22 27.46 8.92 -15.16
N LEU A 23 27.48 7.67 -14.72
CA LEU A 23 28.28 6.60 -15.34
C LEU A 23 27.94 6.45 -16.83
N GLU A 24 26.64 6.47 -17.19
CA GLU A 24 26.21 6.42 -18.60
C GLU A 24 26.67 7.65 -19.40
N LYS A 25 26.70 8.83 -18.79
CA LYS A 25 27.26 10.03 -19.42
C LYS A 25 28.76 9.90 -19.63
N CYS A 26 29.50 9.45 -18.62
CA CYS A 26 30.94 9.23 -18.72
C CYS A 26 31.29 8.23 -19.83
N MET A 27 30.49 7.16 -19.98
CA MET A 27 30.63 6.23 -21.11
C MET A 27 30.48 6.93 -22.45
N LYS A 28 29.43 7.74 -22.64
CA LYS A 28 29.18 8.47 -23.90
C LYS A 28 30.24 9.53 -24.21
N SER A 29 30.89 10.07 -23.18
CA SER A 29 31.93 11.08 -23.30
C SER A 29 33.36 10.52 -23.33
N ASN A 30 33.52 9.20 -23.44
CA ASN A 30 34.82 8.52 -23.44
C ASN A 30 35.67 8.77 -22.17
N ALA A 31 35.01 9.06 -21.04
CA ALA A 31 35.66 9.32 -19.76
C ALA A 31 35.93 8.01 -18.99
N TRP A 32 36.74 7.13 -19.56
CA TRP A 32 36.92 5.74 -19.09
C TRP A 32 37.34 5.62 -17.63
N LYS A 33 38.21 6.51 -17.15
CA LYS A 33 38.62 6.52 -15.74
C LYS A 33 37.43 6.80 -14.81
N ALA A 34 36.58 7.76 -15.17
CA ALA A 34 35.40 8.10 -14.38
C ALA A 34 34.40 6.93 -14.34
N VAL A 35 34.23 6.22 -15.46
CA VAL A 35 33.38 5.02 -15.52
C VAL A 35 33.83 3.96 -14.50
N HIS A 36 35.13 3.67 -14.42
CA HIS A 36 35.64 2.68 -13.46
C HIS A 36 35.45 3.12 -12.01
N VAL A 37 35.68 4.41 -11.72
CA VAL A 37 35.48 4.97 -10.37
C VAL A 37 34.02 4.89 -9.95
N LEU A 38 33.10 5.34 -10.81
CA LEU A 38 31.66 5.29 -10.55
C LEU A 38 31.17 3.85 -10.44
N ALA A 39 31.57 2.96 -11.35
CA ALA A 39 31.21 1.55 -11.29
C ALA A 39 31.66 0.90 -9.97
N GLY A 40 32.90 1.16 -9.54
CA GLY A 40 33.41 0.66 -8.27
C GLY A 40 32.65 1.20 -7.07
N SER A 41 32.30 2.50 -7.07
CA SER A 41 31.53 3.15 -6.00
C SER A 41 30.09 2.59 -5.90
N ILE A 42 29.43 2.43 -7.04
CA ILE A 42 28.08 1.86 -7.11
C ILE A 42 28.09 0.43 -6.58
N ILE A 43 29.02 -0.42 -7.06
CA ILE A 43 29.12 -1.81 -6.62
C ILE A 43 29.41 -1.88 -5.11
N GLU A 44 30.36 -1.10 -4.62
CA GLU A 44 30.69 -1.04 -3.19
C GLU A 44 29.46 -0.71 -2.33
N THR A 45 28.72 0.33 -2.74
CA THR A 45 27.52 0.79 -2.03
C THR A 45 26.41 -0.27 -2.06
N LEU A 46 26.19 -0.93 -3.20
CA LEU A 46 25.19 -2.00 -3.32
C LEU A 46 25.48 -3.19 -2.42
N LEU A 47 26.75 -3.61 -2.32
CA LEU A 47 27.14 -4.71 -1.45
C LEU A 47 27.00 -4.30 0.02
N LEU A 48 27.39 -3.08 0.39
CA LEU A 48 27.24 -2.58 1.75
C LEU A 48 25.76 -2.51 2.16
N ASP A 49 24.90 -1.95 1.31
CA ASP A 49 23.46 -1.88 1.51
C ASP A 49 22.85 -3.28 1.72
N TYR A 50 23.26 -4.26 0.90
CA TYR A 50 22.86 -5.65 1.09
C TYR A 50 23.25 -6.18 2.48
N LEU A 51 24.48 -5.97 2.92
CA LEU A 51 24.96 -6.48 4.22
C LEU A 51 24.27 -5.79 5.41
N ILE A 52 23.96 -4.50 5.30
CA ILE A 52 23.22 -3.75 6.32
C ILE A 52 21.79 -4.29 6.44
N GLU A 53 21.07 -4.38 5.32
CA GLU A 53 19.69 -4.86 5.28
C GLU A 53 19.54 -6.32 5.71
N THR A 54 20.58 -7.13 5.48
CA THR A 54 20.59 -8.53 5.92
C THR A 54 21.02 -8.72 7.37
N GLU A 55 21.19 -7.62 8.10
CA GLU A 55 21.68 -7.57 9.48
C GLU A 55 22.93 -8.44 9.67
N TYR A 56 23.80 -8.50 8.66
CA TYR A 56 24.96 -9.39 8.66
C TYR A 56 25.87 -9.13 9.87
N SER A 57 26.00 -7.87 10.27
CA SER A 57 26.73 -7.45 11.47
C SER A 57 26.19 -8.09 12.75
N ARG A 58 24.85 -8.18 12.91
CA ARG A 58 24.24 -8.83 14.07
C ARG A 58 24.45 -10.34 14.06
N ARG A 59 24.39 -10.95 12.87
CA ARG A 59 24.58 -12.41 12.69
C ARG A 59 26.01 -12.87 12.93
N THR A 60 27.00 -12.03 12.62
CA THR A 60 28.43 -12.42 12.59
C THR A 60 29.34 -11.59 13.48
N SER A 61 28.82 -10.59 14.19
CA SER A 61 29.60 -9.59 14.94
C SER A 61 30.61 -8.81 14.09
N THR A 62 30.39 -8.74 12.77
CA THR A 62 31.25 -7.99 11.84
C THR A 62 30.93 -6.49 11.89
N ASP A 63 31.95 -5.63 12.03
CA ASP A 63 31.78 -4.18 11.92
C ASP A 63 31.68 -3.74 10.45
N LEU A 64 30.46 -3.44 10.01
CA LEU A 64 30.18 -2.96 8.65
C LEU A 64 30.63 -1.51 8.43
N LYS A 65 30.89 -0.71 9.46
CA LYS A 65 31.30 0.70 9.28
C LYS A 65 32.69 0.83 8.68
N ASN A 66 33.57 -0.15 8.94
CA ASN A 66 34.96 -0.14 8.52
C ASN A 66 35.30 -1.27 7.54
N ILE A 67 34.28 -1.90 6.95
CA ILE A 67 34.48 -3.04 6.07
C ILE A 67 35.13 -2.60 4.75
N ARG A 68 36.20 -3.29 4.35
CA ARG A 68 36.88 -3.02 3.08
C ARG A 68 36.11 -3.62 1.91
N PHE A 69 36.18 -2.98 0.75
CA PHE A 69 35.52 -3.47 -0.47
C PHE A 69 35.82 -4.94 -0.81
N VAL A 70 37.08 -5.35 -0.67
CA VAL A 70 37.51 -6.75 -0.85
C VAL A 70 36.73 -7.73 0.03
N ASN A 71 36.44 -7.34 1.28
CA ASN A 71 35.74 -8.19 2.23
C ASN A 71 34.26 -8.27 1.88
N MET A 72 33.65 -7.16 1.44
CA MET A 72 32.26 -7.16 0.98
C MET A 72 32.05 -8.09 -0.20
N ILE A 73 32.94 -8.06 -1.20
CA ILE A 73 32.89 -8.96 -2.36
C ILE A 73 32.94 -10.43 -1.90
N ASN A 74 33.89 -10.76 -1.01
CA ASN A 74 34.07 -12.13 -0.53
C ASN A 74 32.89 -12.62 0.30
N ILE A 75 32.32 -11.77 1.17
CA ILE A 75 31.15 -12.12 1.97
C ILE A 75 29.94 -12.35 1.06
N CYS A 76 29.66 -11.42 0.12
CA CYS A 76 28.52 -11.56 -0.78
C CYS A 76 28.66 -12.76 -1.72
N LYS A 77 29.89 -13.13 -2.10
CA LYS A 77 30.16 -14.40 -2.80
C LYS A 77 29.81 -15.61 -1.91
N ASN A 78 30.27 -15.62 -0.66
CA ASN A 78 30.06 -16.73 0.26
C ASN A 78 28.59 -16.91 0.69
N GLU A 79 27.84 -15.82 0.85
CA GLU A 79 26.38 -15.83 1.09
C GLU A 79 25.58 -16.23 -0.19
N GLY A 80 26.27 -16.48 -1.32
CA GLY A 80 25.66 -16.84 -2.60
C GLY A 80 24.79 -15.73 -3.17
N VAL A 81 25.17 -14.48 -2.94
CA VAL A 81 24.55 -13.27 -3.51
C VAL A 81 25.20 -12.99 -4.86
N LEU A 82 26.54 -13.02 -4.89
CA LEU A 82 27.32 -12.83 -6.10
C LEU A 82 27.70 -14.17 -6.71
N THR A 83 27.66 -14.25 -8.04
CA THR A 83 28.27 -15.37 -8.75
C THR A 83 29.81 -15.30 -8.67
N ASN A 84 30.49 -16.44 -8.88
CA ASN A 84 31.97 -16.48 -8.94
C ASN A 84 32.51 -15.46 -9.95
N LYS A 85 31.87 -15.37 -11.13
CA LYS A 85 32.23 -14.45 -12.20
C LYS A 85 32.10 -12.99 -11.76
N SER A 86 30.97 -12.60 -11.17
CA SER A 86 30.73 -11.23 -10.71
C SER A 86 31.69 -10.83 -9.59
N ALA A 87 32.02 -11.76 -8.68
CA ALA A 87 32.99 -11.53 -7.62
C ALA A 87 34.42 -11.32 -8.15
N GLU A 88 34.88 -12.14 -9.10
CA GLU A 88 36.20 -12.00 -9.73
C GLU A 88 36.32 -10.68 -10.49
N LEU A 89 35.31 -10.33 -11.29
CA LEU A 89 35.28 -9.05 -12.00
C LEU A 89 35.23 -7.85 -11.03
N SER A 90 34.57 -7.98 -9.88
CA SER A 90 34.52 -6.91 -8.88
C SER A 90 35.90 -6.64 -8.26
N HIS A 91 36.72 -7.67 -8.06
CA HIS A 91 38.11 -7.49 -7.60
C HIS A 91 38.94 -6.72 -8.63
N VAL A 92 38.71 -6.93 -9.93
CA VAL A 92 39.36 -6.17 -11.01
C VAL A 92 38.91 -4.70 -10.99
N ILE A 93 37.60 -4.43 -10.94
CA ILE A 93 37.07 -3.06 -10.88
C ILE A 93 37.55 -2.31 -9.63
N ARG A 94 37.70 -2.99 -8.49
CA ARG A 94 38.29 -2.41 -7.28
C ARG A 94 39.69 -1.86 -7.55
N GLU A 95 40.54 -2.60 -8.26
CA GLU A 95 41.88 -2.12 -8.61
C GLU A 95 41.82 -0.92 -9.56
N TYR A 96 40.93 -0.93 -10.54
CA TYR A 96 40.74 0.20 -11.46
C TYR A 96 40.22 1.47 -10.79
N ARG A 97 39.29 1.37 -9.82
CA ARG A 97 38.85 2.54 -9.02
C ARG A 97 40.03 3.24 -8.36
N ASN A 98 41.03 2.48 -7.91
CA ASN A 98 42.20 3.04 -7.25
C ASN A 98 43.14 3.80 -8.21
N LEU A 99 42.94 3.72 -9.52
CA LEU A 99 43.66 4.52 -10.53
C LEU A 99 43.22 5.99 -10.56
N ILE A 100 42.29 6.39 -9.68
CA ILE A 100 42.09 7.80 -9.35
C ILE A 100 43.36 8.43 -8.76
N HIS A 101 44.21 7.64 -8.11
CA HIS A 101 45.51 8.08 -7.60
C HIS A 101 46.57 8.04 -8.73
N PRO A 102 47.14 9.18 -9.17
CA PRO A 102 48.04 9.24 -10.33
C PRO A 102 49.29 8.36 -10.18
N GLU A 103 49.85 8.28 -8.97
CA GLU A 103 51.02 7.44 -8.67
C GLU A 103 50.76 5.96 -8.94
N ARG A 104 49.51 5.51 -8.77
CA ARG A 104 49.12 4.12 -8.98
C ARG A 104 49.05 3.79 -10.46
N THR A 105 48.61 4.73 -11.30
CA THR A 105 48.66 4.61 -12.76
C THR A 105 50.10 4.45 -13.27
N ILE A 106 51.04 5.22 -12.72
CA ILE A 106 52.46 5.16 -13.12
C ILE A 106 53.09 3.82 -12.73
N ARG A 107 52.74 3.27 -11.55
CA ARG A 107 53.30 2.00 -11.06
C ARG A 107 52.73 0.76 -11.74
N ILE A 108 51.42 0.75 -12.03
CA ILE A 108 50.71 -0.42 -12.54
C ILE A 108 50.81 -0.52 -14.08
N ASN A 109 51.06 0.61 -14.77
CA ASN A 109 51.15 0.68 -16.23
C ASN A 109 49.92 0.07 -16.96
N GLU A 110 48.77 0.08 -16.30
CA GLU A 110 47.49 -0.28 -16.89
C GLU A 110 46.81 0.96 -17.47
N THR A 111 46.31 0.84 -18.69
CA THR A 111 45.53 1.86 -19.37
C THR A 111 44.05 1.51 -19.28
N VAL A 112 43.24 2.44 -18.77
CA VAL A 112 41.78 2.37 -18.87
C VAL A 112 41.35 2.73 -20.29
N ASP A 113 40.50 1.90 -20.88
CA ASP A 113 40.03 1.99 -22.26
C ASP A 113 38.52 1.74 -22.36
N GLU A 114 37.98 1.81 -23.57
CA GLU A 114 36.56 1.58 -23.83
C GLU A 114 36.13 0.14 -23.47
N ASN A 115 36.98 -0.85 -23.73
CA ASN A 115 36.67 -2.26 -23.47
C ASN A 115 36.51 -2.52 -21.97
N SER A 116 37.49 -2.08 -21.18
CA SER A 116 37.47 -2.18 -19.71
C SER A 116 36.29 -1.39 -19.11
N ALA A 117 36.01 -0.19 -19.63
CA ALA A 117 34.86 0.61 -19.20
C ALA A 117 33.51 -0.08 -19.52
N THR A 118 33.40 -0.73 -20.67
CA THR A 118 32.22 -1.52 -21.06
C THR A 118 32.02 -2.70 -20.12
N VAL A 119 33.09 -3.41 -19.76
CA VAL A 119 33.04 -4.50 -18.77
C VAL A 119 32.60 -3.98 -17.41
N ALA A 120 33.12 -2.83 -16.96
CA ALA A 120 32.75 -2.20 -15.70
C ALA A 120 31.24 -1.86 -15.65
N GLN A 121 30.72 -1.22 -16.71
CA GLN A 121 29.29 -0.91 -16.81
C GLN A 121 28.42 -2.18 -16.82
N ALA A 122 28.84 -3.20 -17.58
CA ALA A 122 28.13 -4.47 -17.63
C ALA A 122 28.11 -5.17 -16.26
N LEU A 123 29.20 -5.07 -15.50
CA LEU A 123 29.29 -5.62 -14.16
C LEU A 123 28.31 -4.96 -13.19
N VAL A 124 28.15 -3.65 -13.24
CA VAL A 124 27.14 -2.95 -12.42
C VAL A 124 25.75 -3.53 -12.68
N ARG A 125 25.38 -3.73 -13.95
CA ARG A 125 24.08 -4.33 -14.31
C ARG A 125 23.94 -5.77 -13.80
N MET A 126 24.98 -6.58 -13.92
CA MET A 126 24.96 -7.97 -13.42
C MET A 126 24.75 -8.00 -11.91
N ILE A 127 25.46 -7.16 -11.16
CA ILE A 127 25.38 -7.12 -9.70
C ILE A 127 24.02 -6.60 -9.23
N VAL A 128 23.44 -5.62 -9.91
CA VAL A 128 22.08 -5.16 -9.64
C VAL A 128 21.07 -6.31 -9.79
N GLU A 129 21.13 -7.07 -10.88
CA GLU A 129 20.19 -8.19 -11.08
C GLU A 129 20.40 -9.32 -10.06
N GLU A 130 21.66 -9.65 -9.74
CA GLU A 130 22.01 -10.66 -8.74
C GLU A 130 21.49 -10.29 -7.35
N ILE A 131 21.72 -9.05 -6.89
CA ILE A 131 21.25 -8.55 -5.60
C ILE A 131 19.72 -8.47 -5.57
N SER A 132 19.10 -7.91 -6.62
CA SER A 132 17.64 -7.82 -6.72
C SER A 132 16.99 -9.20 -6.63
N THR A 133 17.52 -10.18 -7.36
CA THR A 133 17.03 -11.56 -7.33
C THR A 133 17.20 -12.19 -5.95
N LYS A 134 18.37 -12.05 -5.33
CA LYS A 134 18.61 -12.59 -3.99
C LYS A 134 17.70 -11.93 -2.94
N ARG A 135 17.47 -10.62 -3.05
CA ARG A 135 16.57 -9.89 -2.15
C ARG A 135 15.13 -10.34 -2.29
N ARG A 136 14.63 -10.50 -3.52
CA ARG A 136 13.28 -11.06 -3.75
C ARG A 136 13.10 -12.44 -3.10
N GLN A 137 14.14 -13.28 -3.15
CA GLN A 137 14.12 -14.61 -2.53
C GLN A 137 14.18 -14.57 -0.99
N THR A 138 14.87 -13.59 -0.41
CA THR A 138 15.20 -13.58 1.03
C THR A 138 14.30 -12.65 1.85
N TYR A 139 13.81 -11.57 1.25
CA TYR A 139 13.15 -10.44 1.95
C TYR A 139 11.78 -10.05 1.37
N GLY A 140 11.35 -10.70 0.29
CA GLY A 140 10.10 -10.40 -0.39
C GLY A 140 10.17 -9.16 -1.28
N TYR A 141 9.00 -8.58 -1.55
CA TYR A 141 8.84 -7.47 -2.50
C TYR A 141 8.79 -6.12 -1.78
N THR A 142 9.40 -5.11 -2.38
CA THR A 142 9.26 -3.71 -1.95
C THR A 142 7.91 -3.13 -2.35
N ALA A 143 7.51 -2.04 -1.70
CA ALA A 143 6.27 -1.32 -2.01
C ALA A 143 6.19 -0.95 -3.50
N GLU A 144 7.27 -0.40 -4.05
CA GLU A 144 7.34 0.01 -5.45
C GLU A 144 7.29 -1.17 -6.43
N GLN A 145 7.94 -2.28 -6.10
CA GLN A 145 7.86 -3.48 -6.92
C GLN A 145 6.43 -4.03 -6.99
N ILE A 146 5.68 -3.95 -5.89
CA ILE A 146 4.27 -4.34 -5.86
C ILE A 146 3.44 -3.40 -6.74
N ILE A 147 3.62 -2.08 -6.62
CA ILE A 147 2.91 -1.11 -7.47
C ILE A 147 3.22 -1.35 -8.95
N LYS A 148 4.50 -1.47 -9.31
CA LYS A 148 4.94 -1.73 -10.69
C LYS A 148 4.38 -3.05 -11.23
N LYS A 149 4.21 -4.05 -10.37
CA LYS A 149 3.59 -5.32 -10.74
C LYS A 149 2.08 -5.18 -10.97
N ILE A 150 1.39 -4.34 -10.20
CA ILE A 150 -0.02 -3.99 -10.43
C ILE A 150 -0.20 -3.28 -11.77
N GLU A 151 0.71 -2.37 -12.13
CA GLU A 151 0.66 -1.65 -13.40
C GLU A 151 0.95 -2.53 -14.61
N SER A 152 1.93 -3.43 -14.50
CA SER A 152 2.43 -4.21 -15.64
C SER A 152 1.70 -5.52 -15.86
N ASP A 153 1.01 -6.04 -14.84
CA ASP A 153 0.44 -7.39 -14.88
C ASP A 153 -0.99 -7.42 -14.33
N SER A 154 -1.96 -7.44 -15.25
CA SER A 154 -3.38 -7.47 -14.91
C SER A 154 -3.82 -8.75 -14.19
N SER A 155 -2.97 -9.78 -14.14
CA SER A 155 -3.21 -11.03 -13.40
C SER A 155 -2.75 -10.98 -11.94
N VAL A 156 -2.06 -9.91 -11.51
CA VAL A 156 -1.45 -9.84 -10.17
C VAL A 156 -2.46 -10.01 -9.03
N SER A 157 -3.73 -9.63 -9.25
CA SER A 157 -4.80 -9.76 -8.26
C SER A 157 -4.98 -11.20 -7.73
N SER A 158 -4.59 -12.21 -8.53
CA SER A 158 -4.63 -13.62 -8.15
C SER A 158 -3.49 -14.03 -7.19
N ILE A 159 -2.35 -13.36 -7.26
CA ILE A 159 -1.16 -13.66 -6.45
C ILE A 159 -0.87 -12.60 -5.38
N LEU A 160 -1.67 -11.54 -5.31
CA LEU A 160 -1.44 -10.38 -4.47
C LEU A 160 -1.25 -10.75 -2.99
N THR A 161 -2.13 -11.60 -2.45
CA THR A 161 -2.03 -12.10 -1.07
C THR A 161 -0.68 -12.78 -0.79
N TYR A 162 -0.13 -13.52 -1.78
CA TYR A 162 1.17 -14.16 -1.63
C TYR A 162 2.33 -13.15 -1.66
N LEU A 163 2.24 -12.13 -2.52
CA LEU A 163 3.23 -11.06 -2.57
C LEU A 163 3.28 -10.32 -1.22
N LEU A 164 2.11 -9.92 -0.72
CA LEU A 164 1.96 -9.13 0.51
C LEU A 164 2.38 -9.90 1.77
N LYS A 165 2.13 -11.22 1.84
CA LYS A 165 2.57 -12.06 2.97
C LYS A 165 4.09 -12.11 3.12
N ASN A 166 4.82 -11.96 2.03
CA ASN A 166 6.28 -11.98 2.03
C ASN A 166 6.89 -10.57 2.17
N THR A 167 6.09 -9.52 2.18
CA THR A 167 6.54 -8.12 2.30
C THR A 167 6.84 -7.79 3.77
N LYS A 168 8.00 -7.16 4.02
CA LYS A 168 8.38 -6.66 5.36
C LYS A 168 7.39 -5.61 5.87
N GLU A 169 7.27 -5.48 7.20
CA GLU A 169 6.38 -4.48 7.83
C GLU A 169 6.67 -3.04 7.39
N ASN A 170 7.94 -2.63 7.27
CA ASN A 170 8.28 -1.28 6.80
C ASN A 170 7.77 -1.02 5.37
N GLU A 171 7.83 -2.02 4.49
CA GLU A 171 7.33 -1.93 3.12
C GLU A 171 5.79 -1.94 3.09
N LYS A 172 5.12 -2.71 3.97
CA LYS A 172 3.66 -2.64 4.14
C LYS A 172 3.22 -1.25 4.61
N ARG A 173 3.94 -0.69 5.57
CA ARG A 173 3.71 0.68 6.05
C ARG A 173 3.88 1.70 4.91
N GLN A 174 4.93 1.56 4.10
CA GLN A 174 5.16 2.42 2.94
C GLN A 174 4.08 2.26 1.87
N LEU A 175 3.59 1.04 1.62
CA LEU A 175 2.46 0.77 0.72
C LEU A 175 1.22 1.55 1.15
N LEU A 176 0.84 1.43 2.43
CA LEU A 176 -0.40 2.01 2.96
C LEU A 176 -0.34 3.53 3.11
N LEU A 177 0.79 4.08 3.59
CA LEU A 177 0.90 5.51 3.87
C LEU A 177 1.26 6.35 2.65
N THR A 178 1.85 5.76 1.61
CA THR A 178 2.47 6.54 0.54
C THR A 178 2.27 5.93 -0.84
N ALA A 179 2.77 4.73 -1.08
CA ALA A 179 2.88 4.21 -2.45
C ALA A 179 1.52 3.97 -3.12
N ILE A 180 0.57 3.34 -2.40
CA ILE A 180 -0.77 3.08 -2.95
C ILE A 180 -1.57 4.39 -3.09
N PRO A 181 -1.70 5.25 -2.05
CA PRO A 181 -2.53 6.45 -2.19
C PRO A 181 -2.01 7.44 -3.23
N GLN A 182 -0.70 7.67 -3.30
CA GLN A 182 -0.12 8.54 -4.33
C GLN A 182 -0.36 7.99 -5.74
N LYS A 183 -0.19 6.68 -5.93
CA LYS A 183 -0.45 6.05 -7.21
C LYS A 183 -1.93 6.14 -7.58
N TYR A 184 -2.82 5.87 -6.64
CA TYR A 184 -4.26 5.97 -6.84
C TYR A 184 -4.65 7.38 -7.28
N LEU A 185 -4.19 8.41 -6.57
CA LEU A 185 -4.42 9.81 -6.93
C LEU A 185 -3.92 10.11 -8.35
N SER A 186 -2.68 9.72 -8.67
CA SER A 186 -2.09 9.98 -9.99
C SER A 186 -2.89 9.37 -11.15
N LEU A 187 -3.46 8.17 -10.93
CA LEU A 187 -4.30 7.51 -11.92
C LEU A 187 -5.68 8.16 -11.94
N ASN A 188 -6.27 8.48 -10.79
CA ASN A 188 -7.61 9.04 -10.71
C ASN A 188 -7.70 10.46 -11.28
N THR A 189 -6.62 11.23 -11.24
CA THR A 189 -6.57 12.58 -11.83
C THR A 189 -6.14 12.62 -13.31
N SER A 190 -5.76 11.47 -13.90
CA SER A 190 -5.38 11.44 -15.32
C SER A 190 -6.60 11.63 -16.23
N ASP A 191 -6.45 12.27 -17.40
CA ASP A 191 -7.58 12.61 -18.30
C ASP A 191 -8.41 11.37 -18.69
N GLU A 192 -9.74 11.47 -18.53
CA GLU A 192 -10.72 10.43 -18.89
C GLU A 192 -10.79 10.10 -20.40
N LEU A 193 -10.11 10.88 -21.24
CA LEU A 193 -10.08 10.75 -22.70
C LEU A 193 -9.01 9.76 -23.20
N SER A 194 -8.31 9.06 -22.30
CA SER A 194 -7.41 7.97 -22.66
C SER A 194 -8.19 6.80 -23.29
N PRO A 195 -7.73 6.24 -24.42
CA PRO A 195 -8.34 5.05 -25.02
C PRO A 195 -8.23 3.78 -24.14
N ASP A 196 -7.46 3.82 -23.05
CA ASP A 196 -7.26 2.71 -22.10
C ASP A 196 -7.95 2.94 -20.74
N ASN A 197 -9.25 3.27 -20.77
CA ASN A 197 -10.03 3.44 -19.54
C ASN A 197 -10.26 2.12 -18.79
N GLU A 198 -10.33 1.00 -19.49
CA GLU A 198 -10.54 -0.32 -18.87
C GLU A 198 -9.31 -0.77 -18.06
N GLY A 199 -8.10 -0.62 -18.61
CA GLY A 199 -6.85 -0.93 -17.90
C GLY A 199 -6.65 -0.05 -16.67
N ARG A 200 -7.00 1.24 -16.78
CA ARG A 200 -6.99 2.19 -15.66
C ARG A 200 -7.94 1.77 -14.54
N GLN A 201 -9.20 1.50 -14.85
CA GLN A 201 -10.19 1.12 -13.83
C GLN A 201 -9.78 -0.17 -13.11
N LYS A 202 -9.29 -1.16 -13.87
CA LYS A 202 -8.78 -2.41 -13.30
C LYS A 202 -7.60 -2.18 -12.35
N SER A 203 -6.74 -1.23 -12.68
CA SER A 203 -5.61 -0.84 -11.82
C SER A 203 -6.09 -0.17 -10.53
N LEU A 204 -7.05 0.76 -10.60
CA LEU A 204 -7.65 1.40 -9.42
C LEU A 204 -8.28 0.37 -8.48
N THR A 205 -9.13 -0.53 -9.00
CA THR A 205 -9.72 -1.61 -8.19
C THR A 205 -8.66 -2.52 -7.57
N THR A 206 -7.59 -2.82 -8.31
CA THR A 206 -6.50 -3.66 -7.79
C THR A 206 -5.71 -2.94 -6.69
N LEU A 207 -5.51 -1.61 -6.80
CA LEU A 207 -4.89 -0.79 -5.76
C LEU A 207 -5.74 -0.74 -4.48
N THR A 208 -7.05 -0.53 -4.59
CA THR A 208 -7.97 -0.57 -3.43
C THR A 208 -7.95 -1.94 -2.74
N LYS A 209 -7.98 -3.03 -3.52
CA LYS A 209 -7.84 -4.39 -2.98
C LYS A 209 -6.47 -4.61 -2.32
N CYS A 210 -5.39 -4.12 -2.94
CA CYS A 210 -4.04 -4.19 -2.39
C CYS A 210 -3.96 -3.47 -1.05
N TYR A 211 -4.55 -2.27 -0.96
CA TYR A 211 -4.59 -1.50 0.27
C TYR A 211 -5.25 -2.30 1.39
N ARG A 212 -6.46 -2.82 1.16
CA ARG A 212 -7.19 -3.60 2.18
C ARG A 212 -6.43 -4.83 2.62
N GLN A 213 -5.97 -5.64 1.68
CA GLN A 213 -5.22 -6.85 2.01
C GLN A 213 -3.92 -6.54 2.76
N THR A 214 -3.26 -5.43 2.43
CA THR A 214 -2.04 -4.99 3.13
C THR A 214 -2.37 -4.53 4.55
N PHE A 215 -3.45 -3.77 4.73
CA PHE A 215 -3.92 -3.31 6.02
C PHE A 215 -4.24 -4.48 6.93
N ASP A 216 -5.02 -5.45 6.47
CA ASP A 216 -5.46 -6.62 7.27
C ASP A 216 -4.29 -7.41 7.87
N ILE A 217 -3.21 -7.58 7.09
CA ILE A 217 -2.02 -8.35 7.50
C ILE A 217 -0.91 -7.50 8.11
N ALA A 218 -1.09 -6.18 8.23
CA ALA A 218 -0.11 -5.30 8.85
C ALA A 218 -0.15 -5.41 10.38
N SER A 219 0.96 -5.08 11.01
CA SER A 219 1.05 -4.92 12.47
C SER A 219 0.14 -3.81 12.99
N ASP A 220 -0.29 -3.93 14.25
CA ASP A 220 -1.14 -2.92 14.91
C ASP A 220 -0.49 -1.53 14.95
N GLU A 221 0.85 -1.47 15.07
CA GLU A 221 1.60 -0.20 14.99
C GLU A 221 1.43 0.46 13.60
N THR A 222 1.52 -0.33 12.53
CA THR A 222 1.30 0.16 11.17
C THR A 222 -0.15 0.58 10.96
N LYS A 223 -1.12 -0.22 11.43
CA LYS A 223 -2.55 0.12 11.32
C LYS A 223 -2.86 1.43 12.03
N LYS A 224 -2.33 1.63 13.25
CA LYS A 224 -2.45 2.89 14.00
C LYS A 224 -1.88 4.08 13.23
N ALA A 225 -0.67 3.94 12.67
CA ALA A 225 -0.05 5.00 11.86
C ALA A 225 -0.90 5.35 10.62
N VAL A 226 -1.51 4.35 9.97
CA VAL A 226 -2.40 4.54 8.82
C VAL A 226 -3.67 5.27 9.23
N THR A 227 -4.27 4.89 10.36
CA THR A 227 -5.46 5.55 10.87
C THR A 227 -5.19 7.00 11.27
N GLU A 228 -4.06 7.29 11.93
CA GLU A 228 -3.62 8.65 12.25
C GLU A 228 -3.42 9.50 11.00
N GLN A 229 -2.86 8.91 9.93
CA GLN A 229 -2.70 9.59 8.65
C GLN A 229 -4.05 9.96 8.02
N PHE A 230 -5.06 9.09 8.10
CA PHE A 230 -6.40 9.42 7.61
C PHE A 230 -7.04 10.59 8.39
N LEU A 231 -6.86 10.64 9.72
CA LEU A 231 -7.31 11.78 10.52
C LEU A 231 -6.62 13.08 10.11
N LYS A 232 -5.31 13.01 9.81
CA LYS A 232 -4.56 14.16 9.29
C LYS A 232 -5.13 14.63 7.96
N ILE A 233 -5.45 13.70 7.06
CA ILE A 233 -6.05 13.99 5.75
C ILE A 233 -7.39 14.73 5.93
N ILE A 234 -8.28 14.25 6.79
CA ILE A 234 -9.56 14.93 7.08
C ILE A 234 -9.35 16.39 7.55
N LYS A 235 -8.29 16.64 8.33
CA LYS A 235 -8.03 17.96 8.94
C LYS A 235 -7.31 18.95 8.01
N GLU A 236 -6.44 18.46 7.14
CA GLU A 236 -5.45 19.29 6.44
C GLU A 236 -5.59 19.31 4.91
N GLU A 237 -6.19 18.27 4.31
CA GLU A 237 -6.22 18.10 2.86
C GLU A 237 -7.50 18.67 2.22
N SER A 238 -7.51 18.71 0.88
CA SER A 238 -8.67 19.18 0.13
C SER A 238 -9.83 18.17 0.18
N THR A 239 -11.06 18.68 -0.01
CA THR A 239 -12.28 17.86 -0.05
C THR A 239 -12.19 16.70 -1.04
N GLU A 240 -11.53 16.89 -2.18
CA GLU A 240 -11.34 15.85 -3.20
C GLU A 240 -10.47 14.70 -2.69
N ILE A 241 -9.37 15.02 -2.00
CA ILE A 241 -8.47 14.01 -1.42
C ILE A 241 -9.18 13.28 -0.28
N VAL A 242 -9.86 14.02 0.60
CA VAL A 242 -10.62 13.44 1.71
C VAL A 242 -11.66 12.44 1.21
N LYS A 243 -12.47 12.84 0.22
CA LYS A 243 -13.48 11.95 -0.39
C LYS A 243 -12.88 10.70 -1.00
N MET A 244 -11.74 10.80 -1.67
CA MET A 244 -11.06 9.63 -2.23
C MET A 244 -10.67 8.65 -1.11
N TYR A 245 -10.09 9.14 -0.01
CA TYR A 245 -9.76 8.27 1.12
C TYR A 245 -11.00 7.67 1.79
N GLU A 246 -12.09 8.43 1.94
CA GLU A 246 -13.35 7.91 2.50
C GLU A 246 -13.97 6.79 1.65
N LEU A 247 -13.95 6.95 0.31
CA LEU A 247 -14.59 6.03 -0.63
C LEU A 247 -13.75 4.79 -0.92
N GLU A 248 -12.43 4.91 -0.92
CA GLU A 248 -11.53 3.83 -1.35
C GLU A 248 -10.77 3.24 -0.17
N PHE A 249 -10.40 4.09 0.80
CA PHE A 249 -9.43 3.75 1.83
C PHE A 249 -9.96 3.64 3.28
N PHE A 250 -11.23 3.97 3.54
CA PHE A 250 -11.80 3.86 4.87
C PHE A 250 -12.69 2.62 5.02
N LYS A 251 -12.62 1.96 6.19
CA LYS A 251 -13.63 1.00 6.66
C LYS A 251 -14.07 1.35 8.08
N GLY A 252 -15.36 1.20 8.38
CA GLY A 252 -15.93 1.44 9.71
C GLY A 252 -15.26 0.58 10.79
N THR A 253 -14.90 -0.66 10.45
CA THR A 253 -14.15 -1.56 11.34
C THR A 253 -12.75 -1.06 11.70
N ASP A 254 -12.15 -0.16 10.91
CA ASP A 254 -10.82 0.41 11.18
C ASP A 254 -10.85 1.40 12.34
N LEU A 255 -12.05 1.85 12.76
CA LEU A 255 -12.22 2.77 13.90
C LEU A 255 -11.65 2.23 15.22
N VAL A 256 -11.50 0.92 15.35
CA VAL A 256 -10.90 0.26 16.54
C VAL A 256 -9.46 0.72 16.82
N TYR A 257 -8.73 1.22 15.82
CA TYR A 257 -7.35 1.67 15.99
C TYR A 257 -7.21 3.15 16.39
N TYR A 258 -8.32 3.90 16.48
CA TYR A 258 -8.33 5.32 16.85
C TYR A 258 -8.48 5.54 18.35
N SER A 259 -8.10 6.75 18.80
CA SER A 259 -8.47 7.20 20.15
C SER A 259 -9.97 7.53 20.21
N PRO A 260 -10.62 7.43 21.39
CA PRO A 260 -12.04 7.77 21.52
C PRO A 260 -12.40 9.19 21.06
N HIS A 261 -11.49 10.14 21.26
CA HIS A 261 -11.66 11.51 20.80
C HIS A 261 -11.63 11.59 19.26
N ASP A 262 -10.72 10.87 18.61
CA ASP A 262 -10.59 10.91 17.15
C ASP A 262 -11.73 10.18 16.45
N ILE A 263 -12.24 9.11 17.05
CA ILE A 263 -13.47 8.43 16.60
C ILE A 263 -14.61 9.44 16.46
N GLN A 264 -14.84 10.28 17.48
CA GLN A 264 -15.90 11.29 17.45
C GLN A 264 -15.73 12.31 16.32
N ILE A 265 -14.49 12.69 15.99
CA ILE A 265 -14.22 13.62 14.88
C ILE A 265 -14.58 12.94 13.56
N ILE A 266 -14.13 11.70 13.37
CA ILE A 266 -14.28 10.96 12.12
C ILE A 266 -15.75 10.61 11.88
N THR A 267 -16.46 10.10 12.88
CA THR A 267 -17.87 9.73 12.75
C THR A 267 -18.73 10.95 12.44
N LYS A 268 -18.48 12.10 13.10
CA LYS A 268 -19.17 13.35 12.79
C LYS A 268 -18.89 13.84 11.37
N HIS A 269 -17.63 13.74 10.92
CA HIS A 269 -17.25 14.10 9.56
C HIS A 269 -17.97 13.23 8.54
N ILE A 270 -17.89 11.90 8.68
CA ILE A 270 -18.52 10.94 7.77
C ILE A 270 -20.04 11.16 7.71
N LEU A 271 -20.72 11.31 8.85
CA LEU A 271 -22.17 11.56 8.88
C LEU A 271 -22.52 12.88 8.19
N SER A 272 -21.76 13.95 8.43
CA SER A 272 -21.95 15.22 7.73
C SER A 272 -21.73 15.09 6.22
N THR A 273 -20.75 14.28 5.79
CA THR A 273 -20.49 14.01 4.37
C THR A 273 -21.67 13.27 3.74
N LEU A 274 -22.17 12.21 4.40
CA LEU A 274 -23.31 11.42 3.95
C LEU A 274 -24.63 12.22 3.88
N GLU A 275 -24.79 13.27 4.70
CA GLU A 275 -25.93 14.18 4.59
C GLU A 275 -25.86 15.11 3.37
N SER A 276 -24.66 15.34 2.85
CA SER A 276 -24.40 16.34 1.80
C SER A 276 -24.19 15.77 0.40
N VAL A 277 -24.01 14.45 0.28
CA VAL A 277 -23.67 13.75 -0.97
C VAL A 277 -24.58 12.54 -1.14
N PRO A 278 -25.00 12.18 -2.37
CA PRO A 278 -25.71 10.94 -2.63
C PRO A 278 -24.94 9.72 -2.09
N VAL A 279 -25.63 8.83 -1.39
CA VAL A 279 -25.02 7.63 -0.82
C VAL A 279 -25.09 6.50 -1.83
N TYR A 280 -23.94 5.92 -2.15
CA TYR A 280 -23.82 4.79 -3.07
C TYR A 280 -23.69 3.47 -2.32
N GLU A 281 -24.04 2.36 -2.98
CA GLU A 281 -23.98 1.01 -2.40
C GLU A 281 -22.60 0.67 -1.82
N HIS A 282 -21.52 0.91 -2.56
CA HIS A 282 -20.15 0.65 -2.10
C HIS A 282 -19.76 1.46 -0.85
N MET A 283 -20.43 2.59 -0.58
CA MET A 283 -20.19 3.35 0.65
C MET A 283 -20.75 2.60 1.87
N LEU A 284 -21.87 1.89 1.74
CA LEU A 284 -22.42 1.08 2.83
C LEU A 284 -21.45 -0.04 3.21
N ASP A 285 -20.81 -0.68 2.23
CA ASP A 285 -19.77 -1.68 2.47
C ASP A 285 -18.57 -1.09 3.22
N ASN A 286 -18.27 0.20 3.03
CA ASN A 286 -17.23 0.88 3.77
C ASN A 286 -17.65 1.27 5.18
N LEU A 287 -18.93 1.53 5.41
CA LEU A 287 -19.46 1.90 6.71
C LEU A 287 -19.72 0.69 7.61
N GLN A 288 -19.58 -0.55 7.11
CA GLN A 288 -19.82 -1.73 7.93
C GLN A 288 -18.95 -1.71 9.20
N GLY A 289 -19.57 -2.01 10.34
CA GLY A 289 -19.02 -1.96 11.68
C GLY A 289 -18.99 -0.57 12.30
N ILE A 290 -19.48 0.49 11.64
CA ILE A 290 -19.40 1.86 12.17
C ILE A 290 -20.30 2.06 13.40
N SER A 291 -21.43 1.36 13.49
CA SER A 291 -22.49 1.70 14.45
C SER A 291 -22.09 1.46 15.90
N ILE A 292 -21.15 0.54 16.17
CA ILE A 292 -20.63 0.29 17.52
C ILE A 292 -19.84 1.48 18.09
N PHE A 293 -19.44 2.41 17.22
CA PHE A 293 -18.68 3.62 17.55
C PHE A 293 -19.56 4.88 17.57
N LEU A 294 -20.86 4.76 17.25
CA LEU A 294 -21.79 5.88 17.19
C LEU A 294 -22.56 6.04 18.51
N GLU A 295 -22.83 7.29 18.86
CA GLU A 295 -23.81 7.59 19.91
C GLU A 295 -25.24 7.31 19.39
N LEU A 296 -26.18 7.07 20.31
CA LEU A 296 -27.58 6.74 19.95
C LEU A 296 -28.23 7.77 19.00
N GLU A 297 -27.89 9.05 19.16
CA GLU A 297 -28.39 10.11 18.29
C GLU A 297 -27.82 10.01 16.86
N ASP A 298 -26.56 9.64 16.75
CA ASP A 298 -25.85 9.50 15.48
C ASP A 298 -26.25 8.24 14.73
N ILE A 299 -26.56 7.14 15.44
CA ILE A 299 -27.21 5.96 14.87
C ILE A 299 -28.53 6.36 14.21
N VAL A 300 -29.37 7.14 14.90
CA VAL A 300 -30.66 7.59 14.35
C VAL A 300 -30.47 8.43 13.09
N LYS A 301 -29.45 9.31 13.05
CA LYS A 301 -29.12 10.09 11.85
C LYS A 301 -28.68 9.19 10.70
N LEU A 302 -27.84 8.19 10.96
CA LEU A 302 -27.41 7.23 9.95
C LEU A 302 -28.61 6.48 9.34
N ILE A 303 -29.54 6.00 10.17
CA ILE A 303 -30.79 5.39 9.69
C ILE A 303 -31.58 6.37 8.81
N ASP A 304 -31.71 7.63 9.23
CA ASP A 304 -32.43 8.63 8.46
C ASP A 304 -31.84 8.86 7.07
N ILE A 305 -30.51 8.88 6.96
CA ILE A 305 -29.80 9.04 5.69
C ILE A 305 -30.07 7.82 4.79
N ILE A 306 -29.86 6.61 5.32
CA ILE A 306 -30.03 5.37 4.55
C ILE A 306 -31.47 5.22 4.06
N ILE A 307 -32.46 5.47 4.92
CA ILE A 307 -33.87 5.33 4.54
C ILE A 307 -34.28 6.37 3.50
N LYS A 308 -33.79 7.62 3.59
CA LYS A 308 -34.08 8.66 2.61
C LYS A 308 -33.55 8.32 1.21
N GLU A 309 -32.32 7.81 1.14
CA GLU A 309 -31.63 7.55 -0.12
C GLU A 309 -32.09 6.23 -0.77
N PHE A 310 -32.18 5.16 0.01
CA PHE A 310 -32.30 3.81 -0.56
C PHE A 310 -33.74 3.30 -0.72
N VAL A 311 -34.72 3.88 0.00
CA VAL A 311 -36.11 3.39 -0.07
C VAL A 311 -36.80 3.70 -1.41
N ASN A 312 -36.32 4.70 -2.15
CA ASN A 312 -36.89 5.05 -3.45
C ASN A 312 -36.36 4.19 -4.61
N THR A 313 -35.45 3.23 -4.36
CA THR A 313 -34.81 2.45 -5.43
C THR A 313 -34.74 0.96 -5.04
N GLN A 314 -35.46 0.12 -5.79
CA GLN A 314 -35.66 -1.29 -5.43
C GLN A 314 -34.38 -2.14 -5.38
N TYR A 315 -33.34 -1.77 -6.13
CA TYR A 315 -32.02 -2.43 -6.04
C TYR A 315 -31.26 -1.97 -4.80
N ALA A 316 -31.28 -0.67 -4.54
CA ALA A 316 -30.53 -0.03 -3.46
C ALA A 316 -31.02 -0.50 -2.08
N ILE A 317 -32.33 -0.75 -1.94
CA ILE A 317 -32.88 -1.17 -0.65
C ILE A 317 -32.39 -2.54 -0.16
N THR A 318 -31.93 -3.41 -1.06
CA THR A 318 -31.39 -4.72 -0.67
C THR A 318 -30.06 -4.55 0.05
N SER A 319 -29.18 -3.70 -0.45
CA SER A 319 -27.89 -3.38 0.19
C SER A 319 -28.09 -2.64 1.51
N ALA A 320 -29.07 -1.74 1.58
CA ALA A 320 -29.47 -1.11 2.83
C ALA A 320 -29.99 -2.12 3.87
N LYS A 321 -30.76 -3.14 3.45
CA LYS A 321 -31.22 -4.23 4.33
C LYS A 321 -30.05 -4.99 4.93
N TYR A 322 -29.12 -5.48 4.10
CA TYR A 322 -27.94 -6.22 4.58
C TYR A 322 -27.05 -5.38 5.48
N PHE A 323 -26.83 -4.11 5.14
CA PHE A 323 -26.09 -3.18 5.98
C PHE A 323 -26.76 -3.04 7.35
N LEU A 324 -28.05 -2.69 7.38
CA LEU A 324 -28.77 -2.45 8.63
C LEU A 324 -28.83 -3.68 9.52
N ASP A 325 -28.98 -4.87 8.95
CA ASP A 325 -28.94 -6.10 9.71
C ASP A 325 -27.56 -6.37 10.32
N ALA A 326 -26.50 -6.29 9.52
CA ALA A 326 -25.13 -6.46 10.01
C ALA A 326 -24.80 -5.48 11.15
N GLU A 327 -25.26 -4.23 11.06
CA GLU A 327 -25.11 -3.26 12.14
C GLU A 327 -26.00 -3.59 13.35
N TYR A 328 -27.26 -3.96 13.13
CA TYR A 328 -28.25 -4.21 14.18
C TYR A 328 -27.83 -5.36 15.11
N GLN A 329 -27.31 -6.46 14.56
CA GLN A 329 -26.90 -7.63 15.36
C GLN A 329 -25.74 -7.32 16.32
N ASN A 330 -24.88 -6.36 15.97
CA ASN A 330 -23.71 -5.99 16.77
C ASN A 330 -24.00 -4.90 17.82
N LEU A 331 -25.22 -4.36 17.85
CA LEU A 331 -25.59 -3.26 18.73
C LEU A 331 -26.24 -3.72 20.05
N PRO A 332 -26.04 -2.98 21.16
CA PRO A 332 -26.77 -3.24 22.41
C PRO A 332 -28.29 -3.13 22.24
N GLN A 333 -29.05 -3.84 23.07
CA GLN A 333 -30.52 -3.88 23.02
C GLN A 333 -31.18 -2.48 23.02
N GLU A 334 -30.61 -1.52 23.74
CA GLU A 334 -31.10 -0.14 23.77
C GLU A 334 -31.03 0.52 22.38
N ALA A 335 -29.88 0.38 21.69
CA ALA A 335 -29.68 0.91 20.35
C ALA A 335 -30.57 0.19 19.32
N GLN A 336 -30.68 -1.14 19.43
CA GLN A 336 -31.59 -1.95 18.61
C GLN A 336 -33.05 -1.47 18.72
N ASN A 337 -33.54 -1.27 19.95
CA ASN A 337 -34.89 -0.75 20.20
C ASN A 337 -35.08 0.65 19.60
N LYS A 338 -34.04 1.49 19.65
CA LYS A 338 -34.05 2.83 19.05
C LYS A 338 -34.16 2.76 17.52
N ILE A 339 -33.42 1.86 16.88
CA ILE A 339 -33.49 1.62 15.43
C ILE A 339 -34.91 1.17 15.04
N LYS A 340 -35.47 0.15 15.73
CA LYS A 340 -36.85 -0.33 15.50
C LYS A 340 -37.89 0.78 15.63
N SER A 341 -37.78 1.58 16.69
CA SER A 341 -38.66 2.74 16.92
C SER A 341 -38.55 3.77 15.79
N ARG A 342 -37.33 4.03 15.31
CA ARG A 342 -37.11 4.99 14.23
C ARG A 342 -37.64 4.51 12.88
N LEU A 343 -37.37 3.25 12.51
CA LEU A 343 -37.91 2.62 11.30
C LEU A 343 -39.45 2.59 11.32
N THR A 344 -40.05 2.29 12.47
CA THR A 344 -41.50 2.35 12.67
C THR A 344 -42.05 3.77 12.43
N THR A 345 -41.31 4.79 12.87
CA THR A 345 -41.67 6.20 12.63
C THR A 345 -41.65 6.53 11.13
N TRP A 346 -40.62 6.09 10.40
CA TRP A 346 -40.54 6.25 8.94
C TRP A 346 -41.67 5.54 8.20
N ARG A 347 -41.94 4.27 8.55
CA ARG A 347 -43.06 3.51 7.98
C ARG A 347 -44.38 4.26 8.15
N ASN A 348 -44.67 4.74 9.36
CA ASN A 348 -45.89 5.47 9.65
C ASN A 348 -45.95 6.81 8.91
N ALA A 349 -44.82 7.51 8.80
CA ALA A 349 -44.72 8.75 8.03
C ALA A 349 -45.02 8.54 6.54
N TYR A 350 -44.47 7.49 5.91
CA TYR A 350 -44.78 7.15 4.52
C TYR A 350 -46.26 6.80 4.32
N ARG A 351 -46.85 6.00 5.22
CA ARG A 351 -48.31 5.71 5.20
C ARG A 351 -49.14 6.98 5.29
N SER A 352 -48.81 7.89 6.21
CA SER A 352 -49.54 9.15 6.38
C SER A 352 -49.46 10.08 5.16
N ARG A 353 -48.41 9.96 4.36
CA ARG A 353 -48.19 10.72 3.11
C ARG A 353 -48.77 10.01 1.88
N GLY A 354 -49.42 8.86 2.06
CA GLY A 354 -49.99 8.06 0.96
C GLY A 354 -48.96 7.28 0.13
N ASN A 355 -47.71 7.20 0.57
CA ASN A 355 -46.68 6.42 -0.11
C ASN A 355 -46.64 4.99 0.49
N THR A 356 -47.54 4.15 0.00
CA THR A 356 -47.72 2.77 0.52
C THR A 356 -46.55 1.87 0.15
N GLU A 357 -45.96 2.04 -1.03
CA GLU A 357 -44.81 1.25 -1.51
C GLU A 357 -43.58 1.42 -0.61
N ASN A 358 -43.17 2.67 -0.33
CA ASN A 358 -42.05 2.93 0.57
C ASN A 358 -42.34 2.45 2.00
N ALA A 359 -43.60 2.52 2.44
CA ALA A 359 -43.97 2.00 3.75
C ALA A 359 -43.86 0.47 3.84
N GLU A 360 -44.23 -0.24 2.77
CA GLU A 360 -44.07 -1.70 2.68
C GLU A 360 -42.59 -2.08 2.65
N GLU A 361 -41.77 -1.31 1.94
CA GLU A 361 -40.34 -1.54 1.89
C GLU A 361 -39.65 -1.36 3.26
N VAL A 362 -40.01 -0.32 4.00
CA VAL A 362 -39.53 -0.15 5.39
C VAL A 362 -40.07 -1.25 6.31
N GLN A 363 -41.30 -1.74 6.08
CA GLN A 363 -41.85 -2.87 6.82
C GLN A 363 -41.02 -4.15 6.57
N LYS A 364 -40.62 -4.42 5.32
CA LYS A 364 -39.75 -5.56 5.00
C LYS A 364 -38.41 -5.49 5.74
N ILE A 365 -37.83 -4.30 5.91
CA ILE A 365 -36.62 -4.11 6.73
C ILE A 365 -36.91 -4.49 8.20
N LEU A 366 -38.01 -3.98 8.77
CA LEU A 366 -38.40 -4.31 10.15
C LEU A 366 -38.62 -5.81 10.36
N ASP A 367 -39.34 -6.46 9.46
CA ASP A 367 -39.61 -7.90 9.52
C ASP A 367 -38.31 -8.71 9.45
N TYR A 368 -37.37 -8.30 8.60
CA TYR A 368 -36.06 -8.93 8.45
C TYR A 368 -35.26 -8.88 9.77
N LEU A 369 -35.18 -7.70 10.39
CA LEU A 369 -34.50 -7.51 11.68
C LEU A 369 -35.16 -8.27 12.85
N GLU A 370 -36.44 -8.66 12.72
CA GLU A 370 -37.16 -9.43 13.74
C GLU A 370 -37.03 -10.95 13.56
N LEU A 371 -37.01 -11.44 12.31
CA LEU A 371 -36.91 -12.87 12.00
C LEU A 371 -35.58 -13.49 12.43
N GLU A 372 -34.46 -12.79 12.27
CA GLU A 372 -33.15 -13.31 12.69
C GLU A 372 -32.92 -13.23 14.20
N SER A 373 -33.60 -12.31 14.90
CA SER A 373 -33.54 -12.23 16.39
C SER A 373 -34.19 -13.41 17.11
N LEU A 374 -34.94 -14.25 16.37
CA LEU A 374 -35.56 -15.49 16.86
C LEU A 374 -34.74 -16.76 16.53
N GLY A 375 -33.63 -16.62 15.79
CA GLY A 375 -32.79 -17.74 15.32
C GLY A 375 -31.79 -18.32 16.33
N ASP A 376 -31.65 -17.73 17.52
CA ASP A 376 -30.75 -18.21 18.59
C ASP A 376 -31.42 -19.18 19.60
N LEU A 377 -32.53 -19.80 19.19
CA LEU A 377 -33.18 -20.89 19.92
C LEU A 377 -33.55 -22.01 18.94
N ASP A 378 -32.54 -22.66 18.36
CA ASP A 378 -32.55 -24.11 18.20
C ASP A 378 -31.17 -24.60 17.77
N ASP A 379 -30.51 -25.30 18.69
CA ASP A 379 -29.67 -26.43 18.36
C ASP A 379 -30.37 -27.25 17.26
N HIS A 380 -29.75 -27.40 16.10
CA HIS A 380 -29.55 -28.75 15.58
C HIS A 380 -28.37 -28.85 14.60
N PRO A 381 -27.65 -29.98 14.67
CA PRO A 381 -26.42 -30.24 13.94
C PRO A 381 -26.73 -30.62 12.49
N PHE A 382 -25.81 -30.33 11.58
CA PHE A 382 -25.15 -31.30 10.69
C PHE A 382 -24.09 -30.61 9.85
#